data_AF-A0A450Z7J3-F1
#
_entry.id   AF-A0A450Z7J3-F1
#
_cell.length_a   1.000
_cell.length_b   1.000
_cell.length_c   1.000
_cell.angle_alpha   90.00
_cell.angle_beta   90.00
_cell.angle_gamma   90.00
#
_symmetry.space_group_name_H-M   'P 1'
#
loop_
_entity.id
_entity.type
_entity.pdbx_description
1 polymer ?
#
loop_
_entity_poly.entity_id
_entity_poly.type
_entity_poly.pdbx_seq_one_letter_code
_entity_poly.pdbx_strand_id
1 'polypeptide(L)'
;MSTETSVLNFKQFKKDLTRGQRFQDYCCMLLWYMRKTPICNFQSHDFQKFFGENLQMEEFKYDEQSMMSENLFIETKERVSPHVDLHPAGIYAKDKPIKYTIGNYDEIWRFKRSKLVDLHRTGNYREIEVKNKETEVVTAKGFLLDKNKANEICEDKLENLSEKCMKYMPKEVQEIIKSNHKTNETTNQ
;
A
#
# COMPACT_ATOMS: atom_id res chain seq x y z
N MET A 1 -23.82 24.76 -4.43
CA MET A 1 -23.48 23.69 -3.46
C MET A 1 -22.30 22.87 -3.97
N SER A 2 -21.13 23.49 -4.21
CA SER A 2 -20.01 22.84 -4.92
C SER A 2 -18.63 23.03 -4.26
N THR A 3 -18.56 23.81 -3.18
CA THR A 3 -17.31 24.17 -2.49
C THR A 3 -16.96 23.25 -1.33
N GLU A 4 -17.94 22.79 -0.55
CA GLU A 4 -17.66 21.95 0.63
C GLU A 4 -17.21 20.53 0.25
N THR A 5 -17.87 19.91 -0.74
CA THR A 5 -17.52 18.57 -1.26
C THR A 5 -16.09 18.52 -1.81
N SER A 6 -15.61 19.59 -2.46
CA SER A 6 -14.24 19.64 -3.00
C SER A 6 -13.19 19.77 -1.89
N VAL A 7 -13.49 20.51 -0.81
CA VAL A 7 -12.60 20.69 0.34
C VAL A 7 -12.52 19.44 1.22
N LEU A 8 -13.63 18.73 1.42
CA LEU A 8 -13.67 17.44 2.12
C LEU A 8 -12.84 16.38 1.39
N ASN A 9 -13.04 16.23 0.08
CA ASN A 9 -12.30 15.30 -0.77
C ASN A 9 -10.78 15.59 -0.72
N PHE A 10 -10.37 16.86 -0.81
CA PHE A 10 -8.95 17.25 -0.71
C PHE A 10 -8.33 16.98 0.67
N LYS A 11 -9.09 17.15 1.77
CA LYS A 11 -8.63 16.81 3.13
C LYS A 11 -8.44 15.30 3.30
N GLN A 12 -9.35 14.49 2.78
CA GLN A 12 -9.26 13.03 2.86
C GLN A 12 -8.09 12.50 2.01
N PHE A 13 -8.00 12.94 0.75
CA PHE A 13 -6.88 12.62 -0.14
C PHE A 13 -5.50 12.92 0.50
N LYS A 14 -5.36 14.07 1.18
CA LYS A 14 -4.12 14.40 1.92
C LYS A 14 -3.82 13.45 3.08
N LYS A 15 -4.84 12.99 3.82
CA LYS A 15 -4.65 12.00 4.89
C LYS A 15 -4.15 10.67 4.32
N ASP A 16 -4.78 10.21 3.24
CA ASP A 16 -4.45 8.92 2.64
C ASP A 16 -3.04 8.93 2.03
N LEU A 17 -2.65 10.02 1.34
CA LEU A 17 -1.27 10.26 0.90
C LEU A 17 -0.27 10.23 2.07
N THR A 18 -0.56 10.95 3.15
CA THR A 18 0.29 10.99 4.36
C THR A 18 0.41 9.60 4.99
N ARG A 19 -0.65 8.79 4.94
CA ARG A 19 -0.69 7.43 5.49
C ARG A 19 0.15 6.47 4.66
N GLY A 20 0.07 6.54 3.34
CA GLY A 20 0.92 5.77 2.42
C GLY A 20 2.40 6.09 2.62
N GLN A 21 2.77 7.37 2.67
CA GLN A 21 4.14 7.82 2.92
C GLN A 21 4.69 7.31 4.25
N ARG A 22 3.92 7.40 5.35
CA ARG A 22 4.33 6.84 6.65
C ARG A 22 4.55 5.32 6.61
N PHE A 23 3.74 4.60 5.85
CA PHE A 23 3.90 3.15 5.68
C PHE A 23 5.13 2.80 4.82
N GLN A 24 5.43 3.60 3.79
CA GLN A 24 6.66 3.49 3.02
C GLN A 24 7.89 3.71 3.91
N ASP A 25 7.93 4.79 4.70
CA ASP A 25 9.03 5.05 5.64
C ASP A 25 9.22 3.90 6.65
N TYR A 26 8.10 3.38 7.17
CA TYR A 26 8.09 2.20 8.04
C TYR A 26 8.71 0.97 7.34
N CYS A 27 8.28 0.64 6.11
CA CYS A 27 8.86 -0.44 5.33
C CYS A 27 10.36 -0.24 5.06
N CYS A 28 10.80 0.99 4.77
CA CYS A 28 12.22 1.32 4.58
C CYS A 28 13.04 1.03 5.85
N MET A 29 12.54 1.42 7.03
CA MET A 29 13.18 1.08 8.31
C MET A 29 13.23 -0.43 8.55
N LEU A 30 12.13 -1.15 8.31
CA LEU A 30 12.07 -2.60 8.48
C LEU A 30 13.09 -3.34 7.62
N LEU A 31 13.15 -3.00 6.33
CA LEU A 31 14.06 -3.60 5.37
C LEU A 31 15.53 -3.30 5.71
N TRP A 32 15.81 -2.09 6.18
CA TRP A 32 17.13 -1.77 6.72
C TRP A 32 17.48 -2.62 7.95
N TYR A 33 16.64 -2.64 8.98
CA TYR A 33 16.99 -3.33 10.23
C TYR A 33 16.98 -4.85 10.12
N MET A 34 15.95 -5.44 9.49
CA MET A 34 15.73 -6.90 9.43
C MET A 34 16.37 -7.60 8.23
N ARG A 35 16.64 -6.89 7.13
CA ARG A 35 17.15 -7.45 5.87
C ARG A 35 18.44 -6.79 5.38
N LYS A 36 18.97 -5.79 6.10
CA LYS A 36 20.15 -4.97 5.69
C LYS A 36 20.01 -4.42 4.27
N THR A 37 18.77 -4.20 3.84
CA THR A 37 18.42 -3.73 2.50
C THR A 37 18.00 -2.26 2.64
N PRO A 38 18.89 -1.29 2.34
CA PRO A 38 18.51 0.11 2.32
C PRO A 38 17.56 0.37 1.16
N ILE A 39 16.52 1.16 1.40
CA ILE A 39 15.64 1.73 0.37
C ILE A 39 15.94 3.23 0.27
N CYS A 40 16.15 3.72 -0.95
CA CYS A 40 16.58 5.09 -1.23
C CYS A 40 15.48 5.82 -1.98
N ASN A 41 14.52 6.38 -1.24
CA ASN A 41 13.38 7.12 -1.78
C ASN A 41 13.83 8.44 -2.45
N PHE A 42 13.40 8.66 -3.69
CA PHE A 42 13.55 9.94 -4.36
C PHE A 42 12.56 10.95 -3.77
N GLN A 43 13.02 12.17 -3.51
CA GLN A 43 12.20 13.24 -2.90
C GLN A 43 11.59 14.20 -3.93
N SER A 44 12.24 14.37 -5.10
CA SER A 44 11.75 15.24 -6.16
C SER A 44 10.77 14.50 -7.05
N HIS A 45 9.62 15.14 -7.29
CA HIS A 45 8.57 14.63 -8.19
C HIS A 45 9.10 14.29 -9.59
N ASP A 46 10.05 15.06 -10.11
CA ASP A 46 10.68 14.79 -11.41
C ASP A 46 11.45 13.45 -11.41
N PHE A 47 12.22 13.16 -10.35
CA PHE A 47 12.91 11.87 -10.25
C PHE A 47 11.92 10.73 -10.04
N GLN A 48 10.89 10.91 -9.20
CA GLN A 48 9.83 9.92 -9.03
C GLN A 48 9.15 9.58 -10.36
N LYS A 49 8.83 10.59 -11.17
CA LYS A 49 8.22 10.45 -12.50
C LYS A 49 9.12 9.74 -13.51
N PHE A 50 10.44 9.92 -13.46
CA PHE A 50 11.36 9.31 -14.45
C PHE A 50 11.97 7.97 -14.00
N PHE A 51 12.10 7.72 -12.69
CA PHE A 51 12.82 6.57 -12.14
C PHE A 51 11.99 5.66 -11.22
N GLY A 52 10.76 6.06 -10.84
CA GLY A 52 9.97 5.42 -9.80
C GLY A 52 10.26 6.00 -8.41
N GLU A 53 9.55 5.54 -7.38
CA GLU A 53 9.61 6.13 -6.02
C GLU A 53 10.98 6.02 -5.34
N ASN A 54 11.77 5.00 -5.67
CA ASN A 54 13.07 4.71 -5.07
C ASN A 54 14.02 3.99 -6.03
N LEU A 55 15.31 4.05 -5.71
CA LEU A 55 16.39 3.44 -6.51
C LEU A 55 16.24 1.92 -6.67
N GLN A 56 15.58 1.25 -5.72
CA GLN A 56 15.36 -0.20 -5.68
C GLN A 56 14.15 -0.64 -6.53
N MET A 57 13.40 0.32 -7.09
CA MET A 57 12.25 0.09 -7.95
C MET A 57 11.20 -0.79 -7.24
N GLU A 58 10.89 -0.45 -6.00
CA GLU A 58 9.96 -1.17 -5.11
C GLU A 58 8.76 -0.27 -4.79
N GLU A 59 7.55 -0.72 -5.14
CA GLU A 59 6.31 0.01 -4.84
C GLU A 59 5.78 -0.39 -3.45
N PHE A 60 5.40 0.58 -2.61
CA PHE A 60 4.88 0.33 -1.26
C PHE A 60 3.39 0.69 -1.16
N LYS A 61 2.53 -0.30 -0.97
CA LYS A 61 1.07 -0.12 -0.84
C LYS A 61 0.59 -0.48 0.56
N TYR A 62 0.02 0.49 1.25
CA TYR A 62 -0.60 0.26 2.55
C TYR A 62 -2.02 -0.31 2.37
N ASP A 63 -2.25 -1.52 2.86
CA ASP A 63 -3.55 -2.19 2.84
C ASP A 63 -4.08 -2.35 4.26
N GLU A 64 -4.90 -1.38 4.69
CA GLU A 64 -5.60 -1.44 5.98
C GLU A 64 -6.56 -2.63 6.08
N GLN A 65 -7.24 -2.96 4.98
CA GLN A 65 -8.30 -3.96 4.96
C GLN A 65 -7.74 -5.38 5.07
N SER A 66 -6.46 -5.57 4.75
CA SER A 66 -5.72 -6.81 5.06
C SER A 66 -5.63 -7.13 6.55
N MET A 67 -5.84 -6.18 7.47
CA MET A 67 -5.88 -6.47 8.91
C MET A 67 -7.17 -7.20 9.30
N MET A 68 -8.28 -6.94 8.60
CA MET A 68 -9.62 -7.45 8.91
C MET A 68 -10.09 -8.54 7.93
N SER A 69 -9.25 -8.95 6.97
CA SER A 69 -9.62 -9.92 5.95
C SER A 69 -8.51 -10.91 5.65
N GLU A 70 -8.89 -12.06 5.11
CA GLU A 70 -7.99 -13.12 4.66
C GLU A 70 -7.32 -12.82 3.31
N ASN A 71 -7.46 -11.59 2.79
CA ASN A 71 -7.02 -11.22 1.45
C ASN A 71 -6.14 -9.95 1.47
N LEU A 72 -5.32 -9.82 0.43
CA LEU A 72 -4.61 -8.60 0.05
C LEU A 72 -5.28 -8.02 -1.20
N PHE A 73 -5.48 -6.69 -1.24
CA PHE A 73 -5.96 -6.02 -2.44
C PHE A 73 -4.79 -5.68 -3.38
N ILE A 74 -4.65 -6.42 -4.48
CA ILE A 74 -3.60 -6.19 -5.47
C ILE A 74 -4.13 -5.27 -6.57
N GLU A 75 -3.70 -4.02 -6.53
CA GLU A 75 -4.16 -2.96 -7.44
C GLU A 75 -3.66 -3.15 -8.88
N THR A 76 -4.55 -2.96 -9.85
CA THR A 76 -4.29 -3.05 -11.28
C THR A 76 -4.56 -1.74 -12.03
N LYS A 77 -5.42 -0.87 -11.48
CA LYS A 77 -5.76 0.45 -12.05
C LYS A 77 -6.14 1.45 -10.95
N GLU A 78 -5.80 2.72 -11.13
CA GLU A 78 -6.19 3.81 -10.23
C GLU A 78 -6.77 5.01 -10.98
N ARG A 79 -7.43 5.91 -10.24
CA ARG A 79 -8.02 7.15 -10.73
C ARG A 79 -7.49 8.33 -9.91
N VAL A 80 -6.56 9.09 -10.50
CA VAL A 80 -5.91 10.26 -9.86
C VAL A 80 -6.86 11.45 -9.61
N SER A 81 -7.99 11.56 -10.32
CA SER A 81 -9.04 12.54 -10.01
C SER A 81 -10.40 12.12 -10.55
N PRO A 82 -11.53 12.57 -9.99
CA PRO A 82 -12.87 12.16 -10.42
C PRO A 82 -13.18 12.39 -11.91
N HIS A 83 -12.46 13.30 -12.57
CA HIS A 83 -12.68 13.70 -13.97
C HIS A 83 -11.73 13.02 -14.98
N VAL A 84 -10.80 12.19 -14.51
CA VAL A 84 -9.84 11.44 -15.34
C VAL A 84 -10.18 9.97 -15.28
N ASP A 85 -10.01 9.22 -16.37
CA ASP A 85 -10.30 7.79 -16.41
C ASP A 85 -9.32 6.93 -15.58
N LEU A 86 -9.77 5.70 -15.27
CA LEU A 86 -8.92 4.67 -14.68
C LEU A 86 -7.78 4.31 -15.64
N HIS A 87 -6.55 4.49 -15.18
CA HIS A 87 -5.34 4.15 -15.94
C HIS A 87 -4.58 2.99 -15.26
N PRO A 88 -3.70 2.28 -15.97
CA PRO A 88 -2.90 1.19 -15.40
C PRO A 88 -2.04 1.67 -14.23
N ALA A 89 -2.17 1.00 -13.09
CA ALA A 89 -1.51 1.32 -11.83
C ALA A 89 -1.13 0.03 -11.09
N GLY A 90 -0.51 0.15 -9.91
CA GLY A 90 -0.04 -0.99 -9.13
C GLY A 90 0.80 -1.94 -9.98
N ILE A 91 0.39 -3.21 -10.05
CA ILE A 91 1.13 -4.24 -10.80
C ILE A 91 1.20 -3.99 -12.33
N TYR A 92 0.38 -3.09 -12.86
CA TYR A 92 0.39 -2.63 -14.25
C TYR A 92 0.88 -1.18 -14.45
N ALA A 93 1.39 -0.53 -13.41
CA ALA A 93 2.05 0.76 -13.55
C ALA A 93 3.15 0.68 -14.63
N LYS A 94 3.12 1.62 -15.58
CA LYS A 94 4.12 1.66 -16.67
C LYS A 94 5.53 1.89 -16.13
N ASP A 95 5.63 2.62 -15.02
CA ASP A 95 6.88 3.17 -14.49
C ASP A 95 7.61 2.22 -13.54
N LYS A 96 7.88 1.02 -14.08
CA LYS A 96 9.04 0.19 -13.74
C LYS A 96 9.15 -0.51 -12.36
N PRO A 97 8.23 -0.52 -11.38
CA PRO A 97 8.51 -1.22 -10.12
C PRO A 97 8.75 -2.72 -10.36
N ILE A 98 9.92 -3.24 -10.04
CA ILE A 98 10.25 -4.67 -10.18
C ILE A 98 9.71 -5.47 -8.99
N LYS A 99 9.53 -4.79 -7.85
CA LYS A 99 8.95 -5.33 -6.62
C LYS A 99 7.68 -4.58 -6.23
N TYR A 100 6.75 -5.33 -5.68
CA TYR A 100 5.50 -4.84 -5.10
C TYR A 100 5.45 -5.29 -3.65
N THR A 101 5.38 -4.35 -2.73
CA THR A 101 5.37 -4.59 -1.29
C THR A 101 4.07 -4.05 -0.71
N ILE A 102 3.29 -4.94 -0.10
CA ILE A 102 1.95 -4.63 0.40
C ILE A 102 1.74 -5.21 1.79
N GLY A 103 0.95 -4.52 2.61
CA GLY A 103 0.54 -4.99 3.92
C GLY A 103 0.19 -3.86 4.86
N ASN A 104 0.44 -4.10 6.14
CA ASN A 104 0.07 -3.23 7.25
C ASN A 104 1.21 -3.18 8.29
N TYR A 105 0.96 -2.61 9.47
CA TYR A 105 1.99 -2.44 10.50
C TYR A 105 2.34 -3.74 11.28
N ASP A 106 1.61 -4.84 11.08
CA ASP A 106 1.90 -6.15 11.70
C ASP A 106 2.52 -7.16 10.70
N GLU A 107 2.06 -7.15 9.45
CA GLU A 107 2.49 -8.04 8.37
C GLU A 107 2.76 -7.28 7.05
N ILE A 108 3.87 -7.59 6.38
CA ILE A 108 4.13 -7.17 4.99
C ILE A 108 4.60 -8.35 4.13
N TRP A 109 4.16 -8.35 2.86
CA TRP A 109 4.57 -9.29 1.83
C TRP A 109 5.26 -8.56 0.69
N ARG A 110 6.34 -9.15 0.16
CA ARG A 110 7.13 -8.60 -0.94
C ARG A 110 7.10 -9.57 -2.12
N PHE A 111 6.77 -9.09 -3.31
CA PHE A 111 6.61 -9.90 -4.51
C PHE A 111 7.43 -9.35 -5.66
N LYS A 112 7.91 -10.21 -6.57
CA LYS A 112 8.22 -9.77 -7.94
C LYS A 112 6.93 -9.34 -8.62
N ARG A 113 6.89 -8.13 -9.18
CA ARG A 113 5.69 -7.62 -9.89
C ARG A 113 5.22 -8.56 -10.99
N SER A 114 6.16 -9.16 -11.74
CA SER A 114 5.84 -10.12 -12.80
C SER A 114 5.02 -11.31 -12.30
N LYS A 115 5.32 -11.84 -11.10
CA LYS A 115 4.60 -12.99 -10.53
C LYS A 115 3.14 -12.64 -10.21
N LEU A 116 2.87 -11.42 -9.74
CA LEU A 116 1.49 -10.94 -9.54
C LEU A 116 0.76 -10.71 -10.86
N VAL A 117 1.45 -10.17 -11.87
CA VAL A 117 0.91 -10.00 -13.24
C VAL A 117 0.54 -11.35 -13.87
N ASP A 118 1.39 -12.36 -13.72
CA ASP A 118 1.15 -13.69 -14.28
C ASP A 118 0.01 -14.42 -13.55
N LEU A 119 -0.16 -14.20 -12.24
CA LEU A 119 -1.31 -14.72 -11.48
C LEU A 119 -2.62 -14.06 -11.87
N HIS A 120 -2.68 -12.73 -11.95
CA HIS A 120 -3.85 -12.00 -12.43
C HIS A 120 -4.26 -12.44 -13.84
N ARG A 121 -3.29 -12.66 -14.73
CA ARG A 121 -3.51 -13.20 -16.09
C ARG A 121 -4.14 -14.59 -16.14
N THR A 122 -4.13 -15.37 -15.05
CA THR A 122 -4.85 -16.65 -15.03
C THR A 122 -6.37 -16.49 -14.98
N GLY A 123 -6.89 -15.29 -14.64
CA GLY A 123 -8.33 -15.02 -14.57
C GLY A 123 -9.06 -15.70 -13.41
N ASN A 124 -8.35 -16.35 -12.49
CA ASN A 124 -8.92 -17.14 -11.39
C ASN A 124 -9.17 -16.35 -10.10
N TYR A 125 -8.86 -15.05 -10.08
CA TYR A 125 -8.98 -14.20 -8.89
C TYR A 125 -10.20 -13.29 -8.99
N ARG A 126 -10.77 -12.94 -7.82
CA ARG A 126 -11.94 -12.06 -7.75
C ARG A 126 -11.50 -10.60 -7.95
N GLU A 127 -11.86 -10.03 -9.09
CA GLU A 127 -11.81 -8.59 -9.34
C GLU A 127 -12.76 -7.84 -8.40
N ILE A 128 -12.31 -6.69 -7.89
CA ILE A 128 -13.12 -5.73 -7.14
C ILE A 128 -12.86 -4.29 -7.60
N GLU A 129 -13.83 -3.43 -7.35
CA GLU A 129 -13.74 -1.98 -7.56
C GLU A 129 -13.77 -1.28 -6.20
N VAL A 130 -12.77 -0.45 -5.93
CA VAL A 130 -12.78 0.45 -4.77
C VAL A 130 -13.49 1.73 -5.21
N LYS A 131 -14.46 2.18 -4.41
CA LYS A 131 -15.22 3.40 -4.66
C LYS A 131 -15.02 4.42 -3.55
N ASN A 132 -15.09 5.69 -3.91
CA ASN A 132 -15.29 6.76 -2.95
C ASN A 132 -16.71 6.67 -2.35
N LYS A 133 -16.82 6.57 -1.03
CA LYS A 133 -18.10 6.37 -0.30
C LYS A 133 -19.10 7.53 -0.41
N GLU A 134 -18.65 8.72 -0.79
CA GLU A 134 -19.50 9.92 -0.91
C GLU A 134 -19.98 10.14 -2.35
N THR A 135 -19.15 9.79 -3.34
CA THR A 135 -19.42 10.09 -4.76
C THR A 135 -19.76 8.86 -5.60
N GLU A 136 -19.63 7.65 -5.05
CA GLU A 136 -19.76 6.35 -5.75
C GLU A 136 -18.80 6.17 -6.96
N VAL A 137 -17.86 7.10 -7.16
CA VAL A 137 -16.86 7.05 -8.23
C VAL A 137 -15.82 5.97 -7.90
N VAL A 138 -15.59 5.07 -8.87
CA VAL A 138 -14.52 4.06 -8.79
C VAL A 138 -13.15 4.74 -8.80
N THR A 139 -12.43 4.62 -7.68
CA THR A 139 -11.10 5.17 -7.45
C THR A 139 -9.99 4.19 -7.78
N ALA A 140 -10.20 2.88 -7.60
CA ALA A 140 -9.24 1.85 -7.99
C ALA A 140 -9.92 0.55 -8.45
N LYS A 141 -9.18 -0.28 -9.18
CA LYS A 141 -9.53 -1.67 -9.48
C LYS A 141 -8.35 -2.58 -9.17
N GLY A 142 -8.65 -3.83 -8.86
CA GLY A 142 -7.66 -4.84 -8.53
C GLY A 142 -8.32 -6.15 -8.13
N PHE A 143 -7.51 -7.15 -7.77
CA PHE A 143 -8.00 -8.46 -7.38
C PHE A 143 -7.68 -8.77 -5.93
N LEU A 144 -8.51 -9.63 -5.33
CA LEU A 144 -8.25 -10.19 -4.00
C LEU A 144 -7.33 -11.40 -4.11
N LEU A 145 -6.18 -11.32 -3.45
CA LEU A 145 -5.22 -12.40 -3.30
C LEU A 145 -5.32 -12.94 -1.86
N ASP A 146 -5.76 -14.19 -1.70
CA ASP A 146 -5.77 -14.89 -0.42
C ASP A 146 -4.38 -14.88 0.25
N LYS A 147 -4.34 -14.67 1.58
CA LYS A 147 -3.10 -14.55 2.36
C LYS A 147 -2.28 -15.85 2.40
N ASN A 148 -2.92 -17.02 2.36
CA ASN A 148 -2.18 -18.29 2.27
C ASN A 148 -1.48 -18.37 0.91
N LYS A 149 -2.17 -18.00 -0.16
CA LYS A 149 -1.57 -17.91 -1.49
C LYS A 149 -0.48 -16.84 -1.56
N ALA A 150 -0.67 -15.71 -0.88
CA ALA A 150 0.35 -14.68 -0.74
C ALA A 150 1.63 -15.21 -0.07
N ASN A 151 1.49 -15.98 1.02
CA ASN A 151 2.62 -16.63 1.71
C ASN A 151 3.39 -17.57 0.76
N GLU A 152 2.71 -18.41 -0.02
CA GLU A 152 3.34 -19.32 -0.98
C GLU A 152 4.14 -18.60 -2.09
N ILE A 153 3.68 -17.42 -2.53
CA ILE A 153 4.21 -16.78 -3.73
C ILE A 153 5.19 -15.63 -3.44
N CYS A 154 5.19 -15.06 -2.24
CA CYS A 154 6.08 -13.95 -1.88
C CYS A 154 7.57 -14.33 -1.97
N GLU A 155 8.44 -13.33 -2.19
CA GLU A 155 9.89 -13.50 -2.07
C GLU A 155 10.35 -13.37 -0.62
N ASP A 156 9.64 -12.58 0.17
CA ASP A 156 9.95 -12.24 1.55
C ASP A 156 8.66 -11.83 2.26
N LYS A 157 8.45 -12.36 3.47
CA LYS A 157 7.38 -11.96 4.39
C LYS A 157 8.03 -11.48 5.69
N LEU A 158 7.59 -10.34 6.20
CA LEU A 158 7.87 -9.93 7.58
C LEU A 158 6.56 -9.89 8.36
N GLU A 159 6.58 -10.42 9.58
CA GLU A 159 5.39 -10.62 10.41
C GLU A 159 5.76 -10.48 11.89
N ASN A 160 4.77 -10.18 12.74
CA ASN A 160 4.96 -9.83 14.16
C ASN A 160 5.90 -8.62 14.31
N LEU A 161 5.72 -7.64 13.43
CA LEU A 161 6.59 -6.47 13.26
C LEU A 161 6.49 -5.50 14.45
N SER A 162 5.28 -5.34 14.96
CA SER A 162 4.93 -4.57 16.16
C SER A 162 5.65 -5.05 17.44
N GLU A 163 6.16 -6.28 17.49
CA GLU A 163 7.06 -6.72 18.57
C GLU A 163 8.54 -6.62 18.18
N LYS A 164 8.91 -7.13 17.00
CA LYS A 164 10.31 -7.33 16.60
C LYS A 164 11.07 -6.02 16.37
N CYS A 165 10.36 -4.96 15.96
CA CYS A 165 10.98 -3.78 15.35
C CYS A 165 10.87 -2.51 16.20
N MET A 166 9.92 -2.45 17.13
CA MET A 166 9.71 -1.28 18.00
C MET A 166 10.96 -0.90 18.80
N LYS A 167 11.76 -1.89 19.22
CA LYS A 167 13.04 -1.66 19.91
C LYS A 167 14.10 -0.89 19.10
N TYR A 168 13.92 -0.74 17.78
CA TYR A 168 14.80 0.04 16.90
C TYR A 168 14.19 1.40 16.49
N MET A 169 13.00 1.74 17.00
CA MET A 169 12.26 2.94 16.63
C MET A 169 12.22 3.96 17.78
N PRO A 170 12.30 5.27 17.50
CA PRO A 170 12.03 6.32 18.49
C PRO A 170 10.67 6.12 19.17
N LYS A 171 10.53 6.54 20.43
CA LYS A 171 9.29 6.32 21.21
C LYS A 171 8.08 6.97 20.54
N GLU A 172 8.28 8.11 19.93
CA GLU A 172 7.31 8.90 19.19
C GLU A 172 6.76 8.11 17.98
N VAL A 173 7.64 7.38 17.27
CA VAL A 173 7.26 6.50 16.16
C VAL A 173 6.51 5.27 16.68
N GLN A 174 6.96 4.69 17.81
CA GLN A 174 6.26 3.59 18.46
C GLN A 174 4.83 3.97 18.89
N GLU A 175 4.64 5.19 19.41
CA GLU A 175 3.33 5.70 19.81
C GLU A 175 2.39 5.90 18.61
N ILE A 176 2.91 6.42 17.49
CA ILE A 176 2.15 6.52 16.22
C ILE A 176 1.69 5.14 15.77
N ILE A 177 2.57 4.14 15.72
CA ILE A 177 2.23 2.77 15.32
C ILE A 177 1.15 2.20 16.27
N LYS A 178 1.37 2.26 17.59
CA LYS A 178 0.40 1.81 18.61
C LYS A 178 -0.96 2.50 18.49
N SER A 179 -1.00 3.78 18.14
CA SER A 179 -2.26 4.51 17.95
C SER A 179 -3.07 3.96 16.76
N ASN A 180 -2.42 3.57 15.67
CA ASN A 180 -3.07 2.99 14.49
C ASN A 180 -3.68 1.61 14.79
N HIS A 181 -3.07 0.79 15.66
CA HIS A 181 -3.68 -0.47 16.10
C HIS A 181 -4.92 -0.23 16.98
N LYS A 182 -4.82 0.69 17.96
CA LYS A 182 -5.92 0.93 18.93
C LYS A 182 -7.20 1.46 18.30
N THR A 183 -7.15 2.30 17.26
CA THR A 183 -8.37 2.77 16.57
C THR A 183 -9.21 1.63 15.97
N ASN A 184 -8.62 0.47 15.72
CA ASN A 184 -9.32 -0.68 15.14
C ASN A 184 -10.03 -1.55 16.21
N GLU A 185 -9.63 -1.44 17.48
CA GLU A 185 -10.30 -2.13 18.59
C GLU A 185 -11.57 -1.38 19.02
N THR A 186 -11.51 -0.04 19.12
CA THR A 186 -12.65 0.78 19.60
C THR A 186 -13.77 1.02 18.58
N THR A 187 -13.59 0.62 17.32
CA THR A 187 -14.65 0.73 16.29
C THR A 187 -15.54 -0.53 16.24
N ASN A 188 -15.31 -1.49 17.14
CA ASN A 188 -16.09 -2.75 17.29
C ASN A 188 -16.88 -2.81 18.61
N GLN A 189 -17.41 -1.67 19.07
CA GLN A 189 -18.39 -1.56 20.18
C GLN A 189 -19.62 -0.75 19.72
#